data_AF-A0A099M3H8-F1
#
_entry.id   AF-A0A099M3H8-F1
#
_cell.length_a   1.000
_cell.length_b   1.000
_cell.length_c   1.000
_cell.angle_alpha   90.00
_cell.angle_beta   90.00
_cell.angle_gamma   90.00
#
_symmetry.space_group_name_H-M   'P 1'
#
loop_
_entity.id
_entity.type
_entity.pdbx_description
1 polymer ?
#
loop_
_entity_poly.entity_id
_entity_poly.type
_entity_poly.pdbx_seq_one_letter_code
_entity_poly.pdbx_strand_id
1 'polypeptide(L)'
;MSVKDKEIKLTIAKLIEIAYSSNKGLTTSIMFDVGTAKLTVDSNGNSILSGKVGVVTFSGKDVIEELGLQVKRVAVSFKNEGSGTTSYTATLQLGLISTSIKGSFNVEELLLSCSGLLCIAARRIKGRPAYIEEQLAKAMGK
;
A
#
# COMPACT_ATOMS: atom_id res chain seq x y z
N MET A 1 -16.14 6.37 8.83
CA MET A 1 -15.39 5.91 7.65
C MET A 1 -16.18 4.79 6.99
N SER A 2 -16.31 4.78 5.65
CA SER A 2 -17.04 3.73 4.94
C SER A 2 -16.26 2.40 4.98
N VAL A 3 -16.96 1.26 4.89
CA VAL A 3 -16.32 -0.07 4.76
C VAL A 3 -15.35 -0.09 3.58
N LYS A 4 -15.73 0.54 2.46
CA LYS A 4 -14.90 0.67 1.25
C LYS A 4 -13.60 1.43 1.48
N ASP A 5 -13.64 2.50 2.29
CA ASP A 5 -12.43 3.27 2.59
C ASP A 5 -11.42 2.41 3.36
N LYS A 6 -11.91 1.57 4.29
CA LYS A 6 -11.08 0.63 5.06
C LYS A 6 -10.42 -0.41 4.17
N GLU A 7 -11.18 -1.00 3.24
CA GLU A 7 -10.67 -1.97 2.26
C GLU A 7 -9.59 -1.34 1.36
N ILE A 8 -9.81 -0.11 0.89
CA ILE A 8 -8.82 0.59 0.06
C ILE A 8 -7.56 0.91 0.87
N LYS A 9 -7.69 1.42 2.10
CA LYS A 9 -6.54 1.67 3.00
C LYS A 9 -5.72 0.40 3.22
N LEU A 10 -6.40 -0.72 3.49
CA LEU A 10 -5.76 -2.01 3.68
C LEU A 10 -5.06 -2.50 2.40
N THR A 11 -5.68 -2.30 1.24
CA THR A 11 -5.08 -2.61 -0.08
C THR A 11 -3.75 -1.85 -0.26
N ILE A 12 -3.75 -0.54 0.01
CA ILE A 12 -2.54 0.29 -0.10
C ILE A 12 -1.45 -0.21 0.85
N ALA A 13 -1.81 -0.49 2.11
CA ALA A 13 -0.88 -1.02 3.11
C ALA A 13 -0.27 -2.36 2.66
N LYS A 14 -1.09 -3.31 2.19
CA LYS A 14 -0.65 -4.61 1.66
C LYS A 14 0.29 -4.45 0.46
N LEU A 15 0.02 -3.52 -0.45
CA LEU A 15 0.89 -3.26 -1.60
C LEU A 15 2.25 -2.67 -1.18
N ILE A 16 2.27 -1.74 -0.22
CA ILE A 16 3.51 -1.19 0.34
C ILE A 16 4.31 -2.28 1.07
N GLU A 17 3.62 -3.17 1.80
CA GLU A 17 4.23 -4.33 2.46
C GLU A 17 4.95 -5.24 1.45
N ILE A 18 4.32 -5.55 0.33
CA ILE A 18 4.93 -6.40 -0.72
C ILE A 18 6.11 -5.68 -1.36
N ALA A 19 5.98 -4.39 -1.68
CA ALA A 19 7.09 -3.60 -2.21
C ALA A 19 8.30 -3.66 -1.27
N TYR A 20 8.07 -3.45 0.03
CA TYR A 20 9.09 -3.51 1.07
C TYR A 20 9.70 -4.91 1.21
N SER A 21 8.90 -5.96 1.05
CA SER A 21 9.40 -7.34 1.02
C SER A 21 10.28 -7.61 -0.19
N SER A 22 9.94 -7.04 -1.35
CA SER A 22 10.69 -7.20 -2.60
C SER A 22 12.04 -6.48 -2.53
N ASN A 23 12.05 -5.24 -2.03
CA ASN A 23 13.27 -4.47 -1.85
C ASN A 23 13.16 -3.50 -0.67
N LYS A 24 13.51 -3.98 0.53
CA LYS A 24 13.46 -3.21 1.77
C LYS A 24 14.21 -1.88 1.67
N GLY A 25 15.45 -1.92 1.17
CA GLY A 25 16.29 -0.73 1.07
C GLY A 25 15.67 0.34 0.18
N LEU A 26 15.37 -0.02 -1.07
CA LEU A 26 14.85 0.94 -2.05
C LEU A 26 13.43 1.41 -1.72
N THR A 27 12.54 0.54 -1.23
CA THR A 27 11.20 0.96 -0.79
C THR A 27 11.29 1.94 0.38
N THR A 28 12.15 1.68 1.36
CA THR A 28 12.37 2.62 2.48
C THR A 28 12.85 3.96 1.95
N SER A 29 13.87 3.96 1.08
CA SER A 29 14.39 5.19 0.48
C SER A 29 13.33 5.95 -0.31
N ILE A 30 12.49 5.27 -1.11
CA ILE A 30 11.41 5.92 -1.86
C ILE A 30 10.38 6.57 -0.93
N MET A 31 9.97 5.86 0.13
CA MET A 31 8.92 6.34 1.03
C MET A 31 9.40 7.44 1.98
N PHE A 32 10.69 7.47 2.33
CA PHE A 32 11.28 8.50 3.19
C PHE A 32 11.89 9.68 2.43
N ASP A 33 12.16 9.55 1.13
CA ASP A 33 12.65 10.68 0.33
C ASP A 33 11.59 11.77 0.24
N VAL A 34 12.02 13.02 0.42
CA VAL A 34 11.13 14.18 0.39
C VAL A 34 10.67 14.42 -1.04
N GLY A 35 9.37 14.51 -1.24
CA GLY A 35 8.77 14.74 -2.56
C GLY A 35 7.66 13.75 -2.87
N THR A 36 7.52 13.46 -4.17
CA THR A 36 6.41 12.66 -4.68
C THR A 36 6.87 11.23 -4.99
N ALA A 37 6.12 10.25 -4.51
CA ALA A 37 6.22 8.86 -4.94
C ALA A 37 4.90 8.40 -5.55
N LYS A 38 4.95 7.34 -6.37
CA LYS A 38 3.78 6.79 -7.05
C LYS A 38 3.80 5.29 -7.00
N LEU A 39 2.67 4.71 -6.63
CA LEU A 39 2.39 3.28 -6.74
C LEU A 39 1.33 3.06 -7.81
N THR A 40 1.59 2.17 -8.76
CA THR A 40 0.60 1.73 -9.73
C THR A 40 0.52 0.22 -9.78
N VAL A 41 -0.69 -0.31 -9.88
CA VAL A 41 -0.96 -1.73 -10.10
C VAL A 41 -1.88 -1.86 -11.31
N ASP A 42 -1.53 -2.71 -12.27
CA ASP A 42 -2.36 -3.03 -13.42
C ASP A 42 -3.34 -4.19 -13.14
N SER A 43 -4.18 -4.53 -14.12
CA SER A 43 -5.16 -5.61 -14.00
C SER A 43 -4.56 -7.01 -13.84
N ASN A 44 -3.27 -7.19 -14.15
CA ASN A 44 -2.56 -8.45 -14.01
C ASN A 44 -1.84 -8.53 -12.64
N GLY A 45 -1.90 -7.47 -11.84
CA GLY A 45 -1.20 -7.36 -10.57
C GLY A 45 0.25 -6.90 -10.72
N ASN A 46 0.70 -6.51 -11.92
CA ASN A 46 2.04 -5.95 -12.05
C ASN A 46 2.08 -4.60 -11.36
N SER A 47 2.97 -4.49 -10.37
CA SER A 47 3.03 -3.35 -9.47
C SER A 47 4.35 -2.62 -9.59
N ILE A 48 4.28 -1.29 -9.61
CA ILE A 48 5.44 -0.40 -9.70
C ILE A 48 5.30 0.64 -8.60
N LEU A 49 6.29 0.67 -7.68
CA LEU A 49 6.50 1.78 -6.76
C LEU A 49 7.70 2.59 -7.26
N SER A 50 7.48 3.86 -7.59
CA SER A 50 8.50 4.75 -8.13
C SER A 50 8.61 6.03 -7.30
N GLY A 51 9.83 6.51 -7.12
CA GLY A 51 10.15 7.82 -6.58
C GLY A 51 11.41 8.38 -7.22
N LYS A 52 11.89 9.52 -6.72
CA LYS A 52 13.11 10.17 -7.24
C LYS A 52 14.34 9.27 -7.16
N VAL A 53 14.45 8.46 -6.10
CA VAL A 53 15.61 7.59 -5.85
C VAL A 53 15.60 6.27 -6.62
N GLY A 54 14.50 5.93 -7.31
CA GLY A 54 14.43 4.73 -8.13
C GLY A 54 13.04 4.10 -8.23
N VAL A 55 13.02 2.85 -8.70
CA VAL A 55 11.80 2.09 -8.99
C VAL A 55 11.89 0.67 -8.42
N VAL A 56 10.84 0.23 -7.73
CA VAL A 56 10.63 -1.14 -7.27
C VAL A 56 9.50 -1.76 -8.06
N THR A 57 9.77 -2.87 -8.72
CA THR A 57 8.76 -3.70 -9.39
C THR A 57 8.45 -4.93 -8.54
N PHE A 58 7.18 -5.31 -8.47
CA PHE A 58 6.71 -6.46 -7.69
C PHE A 58 5.36 -6.96 -8.20
N SER A 59 4.93 -8.13 -7.73
CA SER A 59 3.58 -8.64 -8.00
C SER A 59 2.66 -8.32 -6.83
N GLY A 60 1.57 -7.60 -7.10
CA GLY A 60 0.47 -7.32 -6.19
C GLY A 60 -0.79 -8.12 -6.51
N LYS A 61 -0.66 -9.20 -7.30
CA LYS A 61 -1.77 -10.00 -7.83
C LYS A 61 -2.71 -10.48 -6.72
N ASP A 62 -2.18 -11.10 -5.68
CA ASP A 62 -2.98 -11.62 -4.56
C ASP A 62 -3.80 -10.52 -3.88
N VAL A 63 -3.23 -9.31 -3.75
CA VAL A 63 -3.91 -8.17 -3.10
C VAL A 63 -5.08 -7.65 -3.93
N ILE A 64 -4.93 -7.60 -5.26
CA ILE A 64 -6.02 -7.15 -6.13
C ILE A 64 -7.08 -8.22 -6.38
N GLU A 65 -6.72 -9.51 -6.29
CA GLU A 65 -7.67 -10.62 -6.34
C GLU A 65 -8.57 -10.65 -5.09
N GLU A 66 -8.01 -10.36 -3.90
CA GLU A 66 -8.76 -10.26 -2.64
C GLU A 66 -9.83 -9.14 -2.66
N LEU A 67 -9.63 -8.08 -3.45
CA LEU A 67 -10.64 -7.02 -3.61
C LEU A 67 -11.92 -7.49 -4.32
N GLY A 68 -11.92 -8.68 -4.95
CA GLY A 68 -13.11 -9.34 -5.51
C GLY A 68 -13.79 -8.64 -6.70
N LEU A 69 -13.41 -7.40 -7.01
CA LEU A 69 -13.90 -6.61 -8.15
C LEU A 69 -12.88 -6.68 -9.29
N GLN A 70 -13.32 -6.49 -10.54
CA GLN A 70 -12.43 -6.31 -11.70
C GLN A 70 -11.66 -4.98 -11.58
N VAL A 71 -10.68 -4.94 -10.68
CA VAL A 71 -9.73 -3.86 -10.54
C VAL A 71 -8.94 -3.79 -11.84
N LYS A 72 -9.19 -2.75 -12.64
CA LYS A 72 -8.42 -2.48 -13.85
C LYS A 72 -7.10 -1.82 -13.53
N ARG A 73 -7.12 -0.94 -12.51
CA ARG A 73 -5.96 -0.16 -12.12
C ARG A 73 -6.10 0.34 -10.69
N VAL A 74 -5.01 0.25 -9.93
CA VAL A 74 -4.79 1.04 -8.72
C VAL A 74 -3.71 2.07 -9.02
N ALA A 75 -3.95 3.33 -8.65
CA ALA A 75 -2.94 4.38 -8.73
C ALA A 75 -2.96 5.17 -7.42
N VAL A 76 -1.81 5.22 -6.75
CA VAL A 76 -1.63 5.98 -5.52
C VAL A 76 -0.52 6.98 -5.73
N SER A 77 -0.81 8.25 -5.49
CA SER A 77 0.18 9.32 -5.43
C SER A 77 0.46 9.61 -3.96
N PHE A 78 1.72 9.52 -3.57
CA PHE A 78 2.21 9.86 -2.25
C PHE A 78 2.93 11.19 -2.30
N LYS A 79 2.75 12.02 -1.28
CA LYS A 79 3.53 13.22 -1.03
C LYS A 79 4.08 13.13 0.38
N ASN A 80 5.40 12.97 0.47
CA ASN A 80 6.11 12.99 1.74
C ASN A 80 6.29 14.46 2.15
N GLU A 81 5.68 14.84 3.27
CA GLU A 81 5.67 16.20 3.80
C GLU A 81 6.89 16.49 4.70
N GLY A 82 7.80 15.52 4.85
CA GLY A 82 8.85 15.53 5.87
C GLY A 82 8.35 15.01 7.22
N SER A 83 9.25 14.81 8.18
CA SER A 83 8.95 14.29 9.54
C SER A 83 8.29 12.90 9.59
N GLY A 84 8.43 12.09 8.53
CA GLY A 84 7.86 10.75 8.47
C GLY A 84 6.36 10.71 8.12
N THR A 85 5.70 11.85 7.92
CA THR A 85 4.30 11.90 7.49
C THR A 85 4.19 11.92 5.97
N THR A 86 3.40 11.01 5.43
CA THR A 86 3.09 10.92 4.00
C THR A 86 1.60 11.09 3.78
N SER A 87 1.21 12.10 3.00
CA SER A 87 -0.14 12.21 2.47
C SER A 87 -0.27 11.38 1.19
N TYR A 88 -1.48 10.90 0.90
CA TYR A 88 -1.74 10.16 -0.33
C TYR A 88 -3.10 10.47 -0.93
N THR A 89 -3.18 10.29 -2.24
CA THR A 89 -4.43 10.19 -2.99
C THR A 89 -4.41 8.87 -3.73
N ALA A 90 -5.36 7.99 -3.43
CA ALA A 90 -5.54 6.72 -4.13
C ALA A 90 -6.73 6.81 -5.08
N THR A 91 -6.58 6.24 -6.26
CA THR A 91 -7.62 6.10 -7.27
C THR A 91 -7.68 4.64 -7.69
N LEU A 92 -8.86 4.04 -7.56
CA LEU A 92 -9.12 2.67 -7.97
C LEU A 92 -10.14 2.69 -9.11
N GLN A 93 -9.76 2.07 -10.22
CA GLN A 93 -10.61 1.90 -11.37
C GLN A 93 -11.19 0.48 -11.35
N LEU A 94 -12.50 0.39 -11.11
CA LEU A 94 -13.27 -0.83 -10.95
C LEU A 94 -14.24 -0.95 -12.14
N GLY A 95 -13.84 -1.66 -13.19
CA GLY A 95 -14.63 -1.74 -14.42
C GLY A 95 -14.83 -0.38 -15.12
N LEU A 96 -16.03 0.19 -15.03
CA LEU A 96 -16.40 1.52 -15.55
C LEU A 96 -16.46 2.61 -14.47
N ILE A 97 -16.33 2.23 -13.20
CA ILE A 97 -16.43 3.13 -12.05
C ILE A 97 -15.02 3.49 -11.57
N SER A 98 -14.84 4.74 -11.17
CA SER A 98 -13.62 5.21 -10.51
C SER A 98 -13.97 5.69 -9.11
N THR A 99 -13.22 5.23 -8.10
CA THR A 99 -13.31 5.76 -6.74
C THR A 99 -11.98 6.36 -6.33
N SER A 100 -12.02 7.46 -5.57
CA SER A 100 -10.82 8.09 -5.05
C SER A 100 -10.96 8.39 -3.58
N ILE A 101 -9.91 8.07 -2.82
CA ILE A 101 -9.79 8.43 -1.41
C ILE A 101 -8.50 9.21 -1.19
N LYS A 102 -8.51 10.02 -0.13
CA LYS A 102 -7.34 10.74 0.37
C LYS A 102 -7.09 10.36 1.81
N GLY A 103 -5.84 10.41 2.23
CA GLY A 103 -5.46 10.19 3.62
C GLY A 103 -4.02 10.57 3.88
N SER A 104 -3.55 10.29 5.09
CA SER A 104 -2.15 10.41 5.48
C SER A 104 -1.80 9.32 6.47
N PHE A 105 -0.52 8.97 6.52
CA PHE A 105 0.02 7.99 7.46
C PHE A 105 1.46 8.33 7.83
N ASN A 106 1.92 7.76 8.93
CA ASN A 106 3.33 7.80 9.29
C ASN A 106 4.06 6.61 8.64
N VAL A 107 5.08 6.90 7.83
CA VAL A 107 5.83 5.89 7.08
C VAL A 107 6.56 4.94 8.02
N GLU A 108 7.15 5.44 9.10
CA GLU A 108 7.86 4.61 10.08
C GLU A 108 6.90 3.65 10.78
N GLU A 109 5.74 4.15 11.24
CA GLU A 109 4.71 3.31 11.88
C GLU A 109 4.20 2.21 10.94
N LEU A 110 3.94 2.55 9.67
CA LEU A 110 3.53 1.58 8.66
C LEU A 110 4.64 0.55 8.42
N LEU A 111 5.89 0.99 8.21
CA LEU A 111 7.00 0.10 7.92
C LEU A 111 7.40 -0.76 9.13
N LEU A 112 7.27 -0.28 10.37
CA LEU A 112 7.48 -1.07 11.58
C LEU A 112 6.37 -2.12 11.76
N SER A 113 5.12 -1.76 11.47
CA SER A 113 4.01 -2.72 11.38
C SER A 113 4.28 -3.77 10.29
N CYS A 114 4.91 -3.34 9.17
CA CYS A 114 5.28 -4.19 8.04
C CYS A 114 6.59 -5.00 8.22
N SER A 115 7.46 -4.63 9.16
CA SER A 115 8.78 -5.26 9.37
C SER A 115 8.88 -6.02 10.68
N GLY A 116 7.92 -5.84 11.59
CA GLY A 116 7.79 -6.64 12.81
C GLY A 116 7.30 -8.07 12.57
N LEU A 117 7.16 -8.83 13.67
CA LEU A 117 6.62 -10.20 13.72
C LEU A 117 5.33 -10.39 12.90
N LEU A 118 4.52 -9.32 12.73
CA LEU A 118 3.24 -9.33 12.03
C LEU A 118 3.35 -9.67 10.54
N CYS A 119 4.41 -9.27 9.84
CA CYS A 119 4.55 -9.58 8.41
C CYS A 119 5.39 -10.83 8.16
N ILE A 120 6.34 -11.15 9.04
CA ILE A 120 7.04 -12.44 9.00
C ILE A 120 6.06 -13.59 9.26
N ALA A 121 5.14 -13.44 10.22
CA ALA A 121 4.12 -14.43 10.52
C ALA A 121 2.99 -14.44 9.48
N ALA A 122 2.51 -13.28 9.03
CA ALA A 122 1.43 -13.22 8.04
C ALA A 122 1.82 -13.80 6.67
N ARG A 123 3.09 -13.67 6.24
CA ARG A 123 3.59 -14.29 5.00
C ARG A 123 3.50 -15.83 4.99
N ARG A 124 3.31 -16.46 6.15
CA ARG A 124 3.25 -17.93 6.29
C ARG A 124 1.84 -18.47 6.55
N ILE A 125 0.84 -17.62 6.76
CA ILE A 125 -0.52 -18.04 7.13
C ILE A 125 -1.49 -17.74 5.99
N LYS A 126 -2.01 -18.78 5.35
CA LYS A 126 -3.14 -18.68 4.42
C LYS A 126 -4.39 -18.33 5.25
N GLY A 127 -5.03 -17.19 4.99
CA GLY A 127 -6.11 -16.66 5.84
C GLY A 127 -5.59 -15.79 6.99
N ARG A 128 -5.02 -14.64 6.64
CA ARG A 128 -4.41 -13.68 7.59
C ARG A 128 -5.38 -13.36 8.72
N PRO A 129 -4.97 -13.45 10.00
CA PRO A 129 -5.86 -13.11 11.11
C PRO A 129 -6.35 -11.66 11.04
N ALA A 130 -7.64 -11.44 11.29
CA ALA A 130 -8.30 -10.13 11.17
C ALA A 130 -7.61 -9.02 12.00
N TYR A 131 -6.99 -9.38 13.14
CA TYR A 131 -6.29 -8.40 13.98
C TYR A 131 -5.05 -7.79 13.30
N ILE A 132 -4.39 -8.52 12.39
CA ILE A 132 -3.23 -8.02 11.63
C ILE A 132 -3.71 -7.00 10.59
N GLU A 133 -4.80 -7.32 9.90
CA GLU A 133 -5.41 -6.41 8.93
C GLU A 133 -5.90 -5.12 9.61
N GLU A 134 -6.43 -5.24 10.83
CA GLU A 134 -6.82 -4.08 11.61
C GLU A 134 -5.64 -3.19 11.99
N GLN A 135 -4.48 -3.76 12.33
CA GLN A 135 -3.28 -2.98 12.64
C GLN A 135 -2.73 -2.25 11.40
N LEU A 136 -2.68 -2.92 10.25
CA LEU A 136 -2.30 -2.29 8.98
C LEU A 136 -3.25 -1.14 8.61
N ALA A 137 -4.57 -1.35 8.77
CA ALA A 137 -5.54 -0.29 8.53
C ALA A 137 -5.42 0.87 9.51
N LYS A 138 -5.08 0.62 10.79
CA LYS A 138 -4.83 1.66 11.80
C LYS A 138 -3.59 2.49 11.48
N ALA A 139 -2.51 1.86 11.05
CA ALA A 139 -1.27 2.53 10.66
C ALA A 139 -1.47 3.48 9.45
N MET A 140 -2.49 3.23 8.62
CA MET A 140 -2.90 4.10 7.50
C MET A 140 -3.76 5.31 7.92
N GLY A 141 -3.81 5.63 9.22
CA GLY A 141 -4.54 6.76 9.79
C GLY A 141 -6.05 6.52 9.80
N LYS A 142 -6.58 6.00 10.92
CA LYS A 142 -8.00 5.67 11.20
C LYS A 142 -9.02 6.33 10.25
#